data_AF-A0A1Z4JB56-F1
#
_entry.id   AF-A0A1Z4JB56-F1
#
_cell.length_a   1.000
_cell.length_b   1.000
_cell.length_c   1.000
_cell.angle_alpha   90.00
_cell.angle_beta   90.00
_cell.angle_gamma   90.00
#
_symmetry.space_group_name_H-M   'P 1'
#
loop_
_entity.id
_entity.type
_entity.pdbx_description
1 polymer ?
#
loop_
_entity_poly.entity_id
_entity_poly.type
_entity_poly.pdbx_seq_one_letter_code
_entity_poly.pdbx_strand_id
1 'polypeptide(L)' 'MGNSQRSMGASIALGLSIGVAIGLIVENLVFGIGIGLAVAIALNLVLEQSKR' A
#
# COMPACT_ATOMS: atom_id res chain seq x y z
N MET A 1 7.22 0.55 -21.80
CA MET A 1 6.58 1.25 -20.67
C MET A 1 6.28 0.25 -19.53
N GLY A 2 7.28 -0.29 -18.83
CA GLY A 2 7.08 -1.48 -17.96
C GLY A 2 7.49 -1.36 -16.48
N ASN A 3 8.17 -0.29 -16.05
CA ASN A 3 8.74 -0.23 -14.69
C ASN A 3 7.83 0.44 -13.65
N SER A 4 7.12 1.52 -14.00
CA SER A 4 6.29 2.26 -13.03
C SER A 4 5.06 1.47 -12.58
N GLN A 5 4.43 0.72 -13.49
CA GLN A 5 3.24 -0.08 -13.18
C GLN A 5 3.58 -1.26 -12.25
N ARG A 6 4.78 -1.85 -12.40
CA ARG A 6 5.33 -2.87 -11.50
C ARG A 6 5.59 -2.31 -10.10
N SER A 7 6.14 -1.09 -10.03
CA SER A 7 6.39 -0.39 -8.76
C SER A 7 5.10 -0.12 -8.00
N MET A 8 4.02 0.25 -8.69
CA MET A 8 2.73 0.53 -8.06
C MET A 8 2.03 -0.73 -7.56
N GLY A 9 2.06 -1.82 -8.34
CA GLY A 9 1.55 -3.12 -7.89
C GLY A 9 2.28 -3.62 -6.64
N ALA A 10 3.61 -3.45 -6.58
CA ALA A 10 4.42 -3.86 -5.42
C ALA A 10 4.09 -3.08 -4.15
N SER A 11 3.95 -1.75 -4.21
CA SER A 11 3.59 -0.93 -3.05
C SER A 11 2.18 -1.25 -2.53
N ILE A 12 1.23 -1.49 -3.44
CA ILE A 12 -0.14 -1.88 -3.08
C ILE A 12 -0.15 -3.26 -2.41
N ALA A 13 0.55 -4.25 -2.97
CA ALA A 13 0.62 -5.59 -2.38
C ALA A 13 1.23 -5.57 -0.97
N LEU A 14 2.29 -4.78 -0.76
CA LEU A 14 2.93 -4.63 0.55
C LEU A 14 2.02 -3.94 1.57
N GLY A 15 1.43 -2.79 1.22
CA GLY A 15 0.55 -2.09 2.15
C GLY A 15 -0.73 -2.86 2.45
N LEU A 16 -1.31 -3.58 1.48
CA LEU A 16 -2.47 -4.44 1.71
C LEU A 16 -2.17 -5.60 2.65
N SER A 17 -1.06 -6.31 2.45
CA SER A 17 -0.71 -7.46 3.30
C SER A 17 -0.45 -7.03 4.75
N ILE A 18 0.21 -5.89 4.96
CA ILE A 18 0.40 -5.30 6.28
C ILE A 18 -0.94 -4.84 6.88
N GLY A 19 -1.75 -4.11 6.10
CA GLY A 19 -3.06 -3.62 6.53
C GLY A 19 -4.02 -4.75 6.92
N VAL A 20 -4.05 -5.82 6.15
CA VAL A 20 -4.83 -7.03 6.49
C VAL A 20 -4.33 -7.65 7.79
N ALA A 21 -3.01 -7.81 7.98
CA ALA A 21 -2.46 -8.35 9.22
C ALA A 21 -2.86 -7.51 10.44
N ILE A 22 -2.76 -6.18 10.36
CA ILE A 22 -3.20 -5.27 11.43
C ILE A 22 -4.71 -5.38 11.64
N GLY A 23 -5.50 -5.41 10.56
CA GLY A 23 -6.95 -5.54 10.62
C GLY A 23 -7.41 -6.84 11.29
N LEU A 24 -6.67 -7.93 11.11
CA LEU A 24 -6.91 -9.19 11.80
C LEU A 24 -6.57 -9.10 13.30
N ILE A 25 -5.47 -8.44 13.67
CA ILE A 25 -5.07 -8.25 15.08
C ILE A 25 -6.10 -7.41 15.85
N VAL A 26 -6.68 -6.40 15.19
CA VAL A 26 -7.66 -5.48 15.80
C VAL A 26 -9.10 -5.95 15.58
N GLU A 27 -9.29 -7.12 14.96
CA GLU A 27 -10.62 -7.68 14.61
C GLU A 27 -11.48 -6.72 13.76
N ASN A 28 -10.85 -5.81 13.03
CA ASN A 28 -11.49 -4.85 12.14
C ASN A 28 -10.75 -4.79 10.80
N LEU A 29 -11.15 -5.70 9.91
CA LEU A 29 -10.52 -5.87 8.60
C LEU A 29 -10.73 -4.65 7.68
N VAL A 30 -11.90 -4.02 7.74
CA VAL A 30 -12.21 -2.82 6.93
C VAL A 30 -11.25 -1.69 7.29
N PHE A 31 -11.03 -1.47 8.59
CA PHE A 31 -10.08 -0.48 9.08
C PHE A 31 -8.64 -0.82 8.66
N GLY A 32 -8.22 -2.06 8.84
CA GLY A 32 -6.88 -2.51 8.45
C GLY A 32 -6.59 -2.37 6.95
N ILE A 33 -7.52 -2.79 6.09
CA ILE A 33 -7.41 -2.62 4.63
C ILE A 33 -7.39 -1.14 4.25
N GLY A 34 -8.25 -0.33 4.88
CA GLY A 34 -8.31 1.12 4.63
C GLY A 34 -6.98 1.81 4.92
N ILE A 35 -6.37 1.51 6.07
CA ILE A 35 -5.05 2.04 6.44
C ILE A 35 -3.96 1.50 5.51
N GLY A 36 -3.95 0.18 5.28
CA GLY A 36 -2.94 -0.47 4.44
C GLY A 36 -2.90 0.10 3.02
N LEU A 37 -4.06 0.36 2.43
CA LEU A 37 -4.17 1.02 1.13
C LEU A 37 -3.74 2.48 1.18
N ALA A 38 -4.16 3.24 2.18
CA ALA A 38 -3.76 4.64 2.33
C ALA A 38 -2.24 4.79 2.42
N VAL A 39 -1.58 3.93 3.21
CA VAL A 39 -0.12 3.90 3.34
C VAL A 39 0.56 3.47 2.04
N ALA A 40 0.06 2.43 1.37
CA ALA A 40 0.58 1.99 0.07
C ALA A 40 0.57 3.11 -0.97
N ILE A 41 -0.55 3.84 -1.07
CA ILE A 41 -0.72 4.94 -2.02
C ILE A 41 0.21 6.10 -1.66
N ALA A 42 0.27 6.48 -0.38
CA ALA A 42 1.15 7.56 0.07
C ALA A 42 2.63 7.26 -0.24
N LEU A 43 3.09 6.04 0.05
CA LEU A 43 4.45 5.60 -0.28
C LEU A 43 4.71 5.65 -1.79
N ASN A 44 3.75 5.20 -2.59
CA ASN A 44 3.88 5.23 -4.04
C ASN A 44 4.02 6.67 -4.57
N LEU A 45 3.18 7.59 -4.09
CA LEU A 45 3.23 9.00 -4.46
C LEU A 45 4.55 9.66 -4.08
N VAL A 46 5.10 9.35 -2.90
CA VAL A 46 6.40 9.87 -2.45
C VAL A 46 7.53 9.33 -3.33
N LEU A 47 7.51 8.03 -3.64
CA LEU A 47 8.53 7.40 -4.49
C LEU A 47 8.46 7.93 -5.94
N GLU A 48 7.26 8.20 -6.45
CA GLU A 48 7.08 8.80 -7.77
C GLU A 48 7.53 10.26 -7.81
N GLN A 49 7.26 11.03 -6.76
CA GLN A 49 7.80 12.39 -6.62
C GLN A 49 9.33 12.41 -6.56
N SER A 50 9.96 11.48 -5.83
CA SER A 50 11.42 11.39 -5.74
C SER A 50 12.09 11.01 -7.07
N LYS A 51 11.33 10.47 -8.03
CA LYS A 51 11.85 10.03 -9.34
C LYS A 51 11.72 11.12 -10.42
N ARG A 52 11.05 12.22 -10.12
CA ARG A 52 10.96 13.42 -10.99
C ARG A 52 12.04 14.42 -10.62
#